data_AF-A0A1F8Y4E7-F1
#
_entry.id   AF-A0A1F8Y4E7-F1
#
_cell.length_a   1.000
_cell.length_b   1.000
_cell.length_c   1.000
_cell.angle_alpha   90.00
_cell.angle_beta   90.00
_cell.angle_gamma   90.00
#
_symmetry.space_group_name_H-M   'P 1'
#
loop_
_entity.id
_entity.type
_entity.pdbx_description
1 polymer ?
#
loop_
_entity_poly.entity_id
_entity_poly.type
_entity_poly.pdbx_seq_one_letter_code
_entity_poly.pdbx_strand_id
1 'polypeptide(L)'
;MPRRKTTNRRILPGRSSSERFTANSPLPPKAWTFLIYLCGDNHLAKYLDSDFEEICRAGSLPDIHVVVQHDRPDGARRYLLRQGQPAEPENLGRVNTGDPREAVAFLRWGIEQAPSERVVVIFNGPGINPNYLAQTLSRKGGTEIEYDLAARVEQRLFSICHDRTSGDALETHELRAILESLTEKLGRPIDLVCLDMGAAAFVEIAYQMEGLAQVLVASQRFVPDNGWPYDKILTRSQERVAKNSTGAQELARLIVETVADHYKGDYPEDDVRLAAFNLAALEDASRALDTLALALMQSLGDWHVLDAVCKAAEPLQWIKAELPEDQTAE
;
A
#
# COMPACT_ATOMS: atom_id res chain seq x y z
N MET A 1 -55.70 56.28 -30.02
CA MET A 1 -55.18 55.00 -29.47
C MET A 1 -54.48 54.27 -30.61
N PRO A 2 -53.21 53.85 -30.46
CA PRO A 2 -52.89 52.63 -29.70
C PRO A 2 -51.59 52.62 -28.86
N ARG A 3 -51.70 51.85 -27.77
CA ARG A 3 -50.81 50.88 -27.08
C ARG A 3 -49.32 51.16 -26.82
N ARG A 4 -49.03 51.20 -25.52
CA ARG A 4 -47.74 51.13 -24.81
C ARG A 4 -46.90 49.90 -25.20
N LYS A 5 -45.59 50.10 -25.30
CA LYS A 5 -44.56 49.05 -25.39
C LYS A 5 -44.38 48.38 -24.02
N THR A 6 -44.51 47.06 -23.96
CA THR A 6 -44.08 46.22 -22.83
C THR A 6 -42.81 45.46 -23.20
N THR A 7 -41.75 45.71 -22.44
CA THR A 7 -40.45 45.04 -22.50
C THR A 7 -40.56 43.64 -21.89
N ASN A 8 -40.39 42.59 -22.70
CA ASN A 8 -40.25 41.22 -22.20
C ASN A 8 -38.79 40.98 -21.79
N ARG A 9 -38.52 41.00 -20.47
CA ARG A 9 -37.31 40.40 -19.90
C ARG A 9 -37.46 38.88 -19.96
N ARG A 10 -36.59 38.21 -20.73
CA ARG A 10 -36.39 36.76 -20.67
C ARG A 10 -35.83 36.41 -19.28
N ILE A 11 -36.63 35.72 -18.49
CA ILE A 11 -36.20 35.08 -17.25
C ILE A 11 -35.51 33.77 -17.67
N LEU A 12 -34.21 33.66 -17.42
CA LEU A 12 -33.48 32.39 -17.53
C LEU A 12 -33.97 31.48 -16.39
N PRO A 13 -34.26 30.18 -16.63
CA PRO A 13 -34.60 29.28 -15.54
C PRO A 13 -33.37 29.12 -14.65
N GLY A 14 -33.52 29.55 -13.40
CA GLY A 14 -32.51 29.40 -12.36
C GLY A 14 -32.21 27.91 -12.14
N ARG A 15 -30.91 27.58 -12.09
CA ARG A 15 -30.43 26.35 -11.47
C ARG A 15 -30.90 26.34 -10.01
N SER A 16 -31.93 25.56 -9.73
CA SER A 16 -32.44 25.31 -8.39
C SER A 16 -32.61 23.81 -8.22
N SER A 17 -31.57 23.19 -7.67
CA SER A 17 -31.67 22.01 -6.81
C SER A 17 -30.30 21.81 -6.19
N SER A 18 -30.05 22.51 -5.08
CA SER A 18 -29.07 22.06 -4.11
C SER A 18 -29.59 20.74 -3.55
N GLU A 19 -29.22 19.64 -4.21
CA GLU A 19 -29.30 18.31 -3.62
C GLU A 19 -28.48 18.35 -2.33
N ARG A 20 -29.18 18.47 -1.21
CA ARG A 20 -28.59 18.20 0.10
C ARG A 20 -28.32 16.70 0.14
N PHE A 21 -27.13 16.32 -0.31
CA PHE A 21 -26.56 15.02 -0.01
C PHE A 21 -26.60 14.86 1.51
N THR A 22 -27.48 13.99 1.99
CA THR A 22 -27.47 13.56 3.38
C THR A 22 -26.14 12.86 3.66
N ALA A 23 -25.54 13.14 4.81
CA ALA A 23 -24.20 12.67 5.19
C ALA A 23 -24.00 11.14 5.15
N ASN A 24 -25.08 10.36 4.99
CA ASN A 24 -25.09 8.89 4.99
C ASN A 24 -25.32 8.22 3.61
N SER A 25 -25.36 8.98 2.51
CA SER A 25 -25.54 8.37 1.18
C SER A 25 -24.19 8.20 0.46
N PRO A 26 -23.98 7.09 -0.28
CA PRO A 26 -22.80 6.89 -1.11
C PRO A 26 -22.52 8.07 -2.05
N LEU A 27 -21.24 8.32 -2.33
CA LEU A 27 -20.84 9.31 -3.32
C LEU A 27 -21.23 8.87 -4.74
N PRO A 28 -21.41 9.82 -5.67
CA PRO A 28 -21.50 9.49 -7.09
C PRO A 28 -20.27 8.69 -7.56
N PRO A 29 -20.44 7.72 -8.47
CA PRO A 29 -19.33 6.93 -8.99
C PRO A 29 -18.24 7.78 -9.68
N LYS A 30 -16.98 7.36 -9.53
CA LYS A 30 -15.81 7.92 -10.25
C LYS A 30 -15.01 6.83 -10.98
N ALA A 31 -13.99 7.22 -11.73
CA ALA A 31 -13.13 6.27 -12.44
C ALA A 31 -12.33 5.38 -11.46
N TRP A 32 -11.82 5.97 -10.36
CA TRP A 32 -11.01 5.24 -9.39
C TRP A 32 -11.42 5.52 -7.94
N THR A 33 -11.22 4.53 -7.06
CA THR A 33 -11.22 4.69 -5.61
C THR A 33 -9.90 4.20 -5.02
N PHE A 34 -9.24 5.06 -4.26
CA PHE A 34 -8.07 4.72 -3.45
C PHE A 34 -8.55 4.47 -2.03
N LEU A 35 -8.40 3.23 -1.58
CA LEU A 35 -8.68 2.76 -0.22
C LEU A 35 -7.35 2.65 0.52
N ILE A 36 -7.09 3.55 1.46
CA ILE A 36 -5.80 3.65 2.17
C ILE A 36 -6.00 3.24 3.63
N TYR A 37 -5.34 2.16 4.03
CA TYR A 37 -5.40 1.59 5.37
C TYR A 37 -4.08 1.92 6.10
N LEU A 38 -4.11 2.95 6.94
CA LEU A 38 -2.94 3.44 7.70
C LEU A 38 -2.89 2.75 9.07
N CYS A 39 -1.96 1.80 9.20
CA CYS A 39 -1.72 0.98 10.38
C CYS A 39 -0.75 1.67 11.35
N GLY A 40 -1.24 2.67 12.09
CA GLY A 40 -0.43 3.62 12.85
C GLY A 40 -0.35 3.42 14.37
N ASP A 41 -1.05 2.46 14.97
CA ASP A 41 -0.88 2.15 16.41
C ASP A 41 0.42 1.39 16.70
N ASN A 42 1.56 2.04 16.45
CA ASN A 42 2.90 1.52 16.65
C ASN A 42 3.95 2.67 16.60
N HIS A 43 5.23 2.33 16.46
CA HIS A 43 6.34 3.28 16.43
C HIS A 43 6.33 4.23 15.21
N LEU A 44 5.57 3.91 14.16
CA LEU A 44 5.44 4.73 12.96
C LEU A 44 4.29 5.76 13.02
N ALA A 45 3.53 5.84 14.13
CA ALA A 45 2.35 6.70 14.28
C ALA A 45 2.52 8.13 13.71
N LYS A 46 3.61 8.81 14.10
CA LYS A 46 3.89 10.19 13.68
C LYS A 46 4.18 10.33 12.19
N TYR A 47 4.67 9.27 11.54
CA TYR A 47 4.94 9.28 10.11
C TYR A 47 3.65 9.02 9.33
N LEU A 48 2.80 8.12 9.81
CA LEU A 48 1.46 7.91 9.23
C LEU A 48 0.54 9.13 9.44
N ASP A 49 0.74 9.91 10.50
CA ASP A 49 0.14 11.25 10.63
C ASP A 49 0.60 12.19 9.49
N SER A 50 1.90 12.21 9.18
CA SER A 50 2.43 12.99 8.05
C SER A 50 1.85 12.51 6.71
N ASP A 51 1.82 11.20 6.47
CA ASP A 51 1.20 10.60 5.27
C ASP A 51 -0.27 11.00 5.16
N PHE A 52 -1.01 10.95 6.27
CA PHE A 52 -2.40 11.37 6.31
C PHE A 52 -2.57 12.86 5.96
N GLU A 53 -1.66 13.74 6.43
CA GLU A 53 -1.64 15.15 6.05
C GLU A 53 -1.37 15.31 4.54
N GLU A 54 -0.45 14.54 3.96
CA GLU A 54 -0.21 14.55 2.50
C GLU A 54 -1.45 14.12 1.71
N ILE A 55 -2.09 13.03 2.14
CA ILE A 55 -3.33 12.53 1.55
C ILE A 55 -4.44 13.59 1.64
N CYS A 56 -4.57 14.27 2.78
CA CYS A 56 -5.53 15.36 2.96
C CYS A 56 -5.21 16.59 2.09
N ARG A 57 -3.93 16.91 1.87
CA ARG A 57 -3.50 17.99 0.96
C ARG A 57 -3.95 17.73 -0.49
N ALA A 58 -3.89 16.48 -0.95
CA ALA A 58 -4.46 16.10 -2.24
C ALA A 58 -6.00 16.13 -2.23
N GLY A 59 -6.61 15.61 -1.17
CA GLY A 59 -8.07 15.59 -0.98
C GLY A 59 -8.80 14.70 -1.99
N SER A 60 -10.10 14.91 -2.13
CA SER A 60 -10.89 14.27 -3.20
C SER A 60 -10.60 14.93 -4.54
N LEU A 61 -10.39 14.12 -5.57
CA LEU A 61 -10.04 14.59 -6.90
C LEU A 61 -11.21 14.35 -7.88
N PRO A 62 -11.30 15.05 -9.02
CA PRO A 62 -12.44 14.92 -9.93
C PRO A 62 -12.78 13.49 -10.35
N ASP A 63 -11.77 12.68 -10.67
CA ASP A 63 -11.93 11.32 -11.20
C ASP A 63 -11.50 10.23 -10.21
N ILE A 64 -11.02 10.62 -9.03
CA ILE A 64 -10.53 9.72 -8.00
C ILE A 64 -11.22 10.02 -6.66
N HIS A 65 -11.82 8.98 -6.06
CA HIS A 65 -12.20 8.99 -4.65
C HIS A 65 -11.00 8.59 -3.80
N VAL A 66 -10.85 9.25 -2.65
CA VAL A 66 -9.83 8.92 -1.66
C VAL A 66 -10.53 8.64 -0.34
N VAL A 67 -10.32 7.44 0.19
CA VAL A 67 -10.95 6.93 1.39
C VAL A 67 -9.86 6.38 2.30
N VAL A 68 -9.86 6.77 3.57
CA VAL A 68 -8.78 6.42 4.50
C VAL A 68 -9.37 5.84 5.78
N GLN A 69 -8.83 4.74 6.28
CA GLN A 69 -8.92 4.39 7.69
C GLN A 69 -7.55 4.61 8.29
N HIS A 70 -7.51 5.45 9.32
CA HIS A 70 -6.29 5.78 10.03
C HIS A 70 -6.43 5.37 11.48
N ASP A 71 -5.71 4.31 11.84
CA ASP A 71 -5.59 3.84 13.21
C ASP A 71 -4.36 4.42 13.89
N ARG A 72 -4.55 4.85 15.13
CA ARG A 72 -3.56 5.56 15.95
C ARG A 72 -3.66 5.05 17.38
N PRO A 73 -2.64 5.29 18.22
CA PRO A 73 -2.68 4.91 19.63
C PRO A 73 -3.88 5.45 20.43
N ASP A 74 -4.51 6.54 19.95
CA ASP A 74 -5.70 7.15 20.57
C ASP A 74 -7.04 6.70 19.94
N GLY A 75 -7.00 5.88 18.88
CA GLY A 75 -8.16 5.28 18.22
C GLY A 75 -8.27 5.59 16.73
N ALA A 76 -8.97 4.70 16.03
CA ALA A 76 -9.15 4.70 14.59
C ALA A 76 -10.29 5.61 14.12
N ARG A 77 -10.06 6.22 12.96
CA ARG A 77 -11.02 7.10 12.27
C ARG A 77 -11.09 6.74 10.80
N ARG A 78 -12.30 6.79 10.24
CA ARG A 78 -12.55 6.67 8.79
C ARG A 78 -12.85 8.02 8.18
N TYR A 79 -12.27 8.25 7.01
CA TYR A 79 -12.36 9.49 6.28
C TYR A 79 -12.80 9.22 4.85
N LEU A 80 -13.85 9.92 4.44
CA LEU A 80 -14.28 10.00 3.05
C LEU A 80 -13.93 11.40 2.55
N LEU A 81 -12.79 11.53 1.85
CA LEU A 81 -12.30 12.85 1.47
C LEU A 81 -13.22 13.46 0.42
N ARG A 82 -13.62 14.72 0.64
CA ARG A 82 -14.50 15.51 -0.24
C ARG A 82 -13.78 16.78 -0.66
N GLN A 83 -13.91 17.14 -1.94
CA GLN A 83 -13.20 18.28 -2.50
C GLN A 83 -13.64 19.57 -1.80
N GLY A 84 -12.69 20.33 -1.26
CA GLY A 84 -12.95 21.61 -0.62
C GLY A 84 -13.74 21.52 0.70
N GLN A 85 -13.86 20.34 1.31
CA GLN A 85 -14.48 20.16 2.62
C GLN A 85 -13.48 19.54 3.61
N PRO A 86 -13.54 19.94 4.89
CA PRO A 86 -12.83 19.21 5.94
C PRO A 86 -13.24 17.74 5.93
N ALA A 87 -12.27 16.86 6.13
CA ALA A 87 -12.51 15.43 6.26
C ALA A 87 -13.14 15.15 7.62
N GLU A 88 -14.47 15.20 7.71
CA GLU A 88 -15.19 14.82 8.92
C GLU A 88 -15.07 13.31 9.15
N PRO A 89 -14.44 12.86 10.25
CA PRO A 89 -14.23 11.44 10.47
C PRO A 89 -15.47 10.74 11.04
N GLU A 90 -15.67 9.49 10.63
CA GLU A 90 -16.37 8.51 11.46
C GLU A 90 -15.39 7.99 12.50
N ASN A 91 -15.68 8.20 13.79
CA ASN A 91 -14.83 7.72 14.88
C ASN A 91 -15.20 6.27 15.23
N LEU A 92 -14.25 5.35 15.10
CA LEU A 92 -14.44 3.93 15.38
C LEU A 92 -14.07 3.57 16.83
N GLY A 93 -13.40 4.49 17.56
CA GLY A 93 -12.80 4.16 18.84
C GLY A 93 -11.55 3.30 18.68
N ARG A 94 -11.29 2.40 19.62
CA ARG A 94 -10.15 1.48 19.53
C ARG A 94 -10.47 0.35 18.54
N VAL A 95 -9.56 0.12 17.62
CA VAL A 95 -9.61 -0.92 16.61
C VAL A 95 -8.33 -1.74 16.75
N ASN A 96 -8.39 -3.04 16.47
CA ASN A 96 -7.19 -3.86 16.32
C ASN A 96 -6.83 -3.90 14.84
N THR A 97 -5.85 -3.11 14.42
CA THR A 97 -5.48 -3.02 13.02
C THR A 97 -4.80 -4.29 12.49
N GLY A 98 -4.27 -5.12 13.38
CA GLY A 98 -3.77 -6.46 13.08
C GLY A 98 -4.86 -7.49 12.78
N ASP A 99 -6.14 -7.21 13.09
CA ASP A 99 -7.25 -8.13 12.84
C ASP A 99 -7.73 -8.02 11.38
N PRO A 100 -7.73 -9.11 10.59
CA PRO A 100 -8.20 -9.07 9.19
C PRO A 100 -9.67 -8.63 9.04
N ARG A 101 -10.49 -8.79 10.08
CA ARG A 101 -11.89 -8.34 10.06
C ARG A 101 -12.01 -6.83 9.97
N GLU A 102 -11.08 -6.10 10.56
CA GLU A 102 -11.08 -4.63 10.55
C GLU A 102 -10.70 -4.08 9.18
N ALA A 103 -9.71 -4.70 8.52
CA ALA A 103 -9.38 -4.42 7.12
C ALA A 103 -10.56 -4.75 6.19
N VAL A 104 -11.21 -5.91 6.35
CA VAL A 104 -12.40 -6.28 5.57
C VAL A 104 -13.53 -5.27 5.76
N ALA A 105 -13.81 -4.88 7.00
CA ALA A 105 -14.85 -3.91 7.33
C ALA A 105 -14.57 -2.56 6.66
N PHE A 106 -13.33 -2.10 6.68
CA PHE A 106 -12.92 -0.87 6.02
C PHE A 106 -13.08 -0.94 4.50
N LEU A 107 -12.53 -1.98 3.87
CA LEU A 107 -12.49 -2.08 2.42
C LEU A 107 -13.90 -2.21 1.82
N ARG A 108 -14.77 -3.04 2.43
CA ARG A 108 -16.16 -3.20 1.99
C ARG A 108 -16.95 -1.90 2.20
N TRP A 109 -16.80 -1.25 3.36
CA TRP A 109 -17.41 0.06 3.61
C TRP A 109 -16.92 1.11 2.59
N GLY A 110 -15.62 1.13 2.29
CA GLY A 110 -15.02 2.11 1.39
C GLY A 110 -15.55 2.03 -0.04
N ILE A 111 -15.69 0.83 -0.61
CA ILE A 111 -16.29 0.67 -1.95
C ILE A 111 -17.79 0.95 -1.99
N GLU A 112 -18.49 0.76 -0.85
CA GLU A 112 -19.90 1.10 -0.74
C GLU A 112 -20.11 2.62 -0.65
N GLN A 113 -19.26 3.34 0.09
CA GLN A 113 -19.36 4.80 0.25
C GLN A 113 -18.76 5.56 -0.95
N ALA A 114 -17.78 4.98 -1.64
CA ALA A 114 -17.08 5.58 -2.76
C ALA A 114 -17.04 4.61 -3.96
N PRO A 115 -18.19 4.39 -4.63
CA PRO A 115 -18.25 3.49 -5.79
C PRO A 115 -17.37 4.00 -6.93
N SER A 116 -16.75 3.08 -7.67
CA SER A 116 -15.92 3.42 -8.83
C SER A 116 -15.76 2.28 -9.83
N GLU A 117 -15.26 2.61 -11.01
CA GLU A 117 -14.93 1.62 -12.04
C GLU A 117 -13.69 0.80 -11.69
N ARG A 118 -12.78 1.31 -10.86
CA ARG A 118 -11.50 0.67 -10.52
C ARG A 118 -11.04 0.98 -9.11
N VAL A 119 -10.39 0.01 -8.46
CA VAL A 119 -10.04 0.11 -7.03
C VAL A 119 -8.54 -0.09 -6.82
N VAL A 120 -7.94 0.84 -6.09
CA VAL A 120 -6.61 0.71 -5.49
C VAL A 120 -6.77 0.45 -4.00
N VAL A 121 -6.11 -0.58 -3.49
CA VAL A 121 -6.01 -0.85 -2.05
C VAL A 121 -4.57 -0.61 -1.62
N ILE A 122 -4.36 0.21 -0.60
CA ILE A 122 -3.03 0.52 -0.05
C ILE A 122 -3.02 0.15 1.43
N PHE A 123 -2.11 -0.73 1.82
CA PHE A 123 -1.76 -0.94 3.23
C PHE A 123 -0.46 -0.20 3.52
N ASN A 124 -0.47 0.67 4.53
CA ASN A 124 0.70 1.40 5.01
C ASN A 124 0.92 1.10 6.50
N GLY A 125 2.14 0.76 6.85
CA GLY A 125 2.54 0.56 8.23
C GLY A 125 3.83 -0.25 8.35
N PRO A 126 4.12 -0.81 9.53
CA PRO A 126 5.29 -1.66 9.70
C PRO A 126 5.19 -2.90 8.80
N GLY A 127 6.24 -3.13 8.01
CA GLY A 127 6.39 -4.30 7.16
C GLY A 127 7.28 -5.37 7.77
N ILE A 128 7.78 -6.27 6.93
CA ILE A 128 8.64 -7.36 7.34
C ILE A 128 10.06 -6.83 7.59
N ASN A 129 10.63 -7.12 8.76
CA ASN A 129 12.01 -6.76 9.07
C ASN A 129 12.91 -8.01 9.13
N PRO A 130 13.56 -8.41 8.02
CA PRO A 130 14.44 -9.59 8.01
C PRO A 130 15.68 -9.43 8.90
N ASN A 131 16.15 -8.20 9.14
CA ASN A 131 17.28 -7.92 10.03
C ASN A 131 16.88 -8.01 11.50
N TYR A 132 15.64 -7.70 11.84
CA TYR A 132 15.11 -7.83 13.19
C TYR A 132 15.14 -9.30 13.63
N LEU A 133 14.71 -10.24 12.77
CA LEU A 133 14.82 -11.68 13.04
C LEU A 133 16.28 -12.11 13.22
N ALA A 134 17.19 -11.69 12.34
CA ALA A 134 18.60 -12.05 12.41
C ALA A 134 19.29 -11.52 13.67
N GLN A 135 19.05 -10.26 14.05
CA GLN A 135 19.62 -9.63 15.24
C GLN A 135 19.01 -10.18 16.54
N THR A 136 17.72 -10.50 16.50
CA THR A 136 16.96 -11.10 17.61
C THR A 136 17.39 -12.54 17.91
N LEU A 137 17.63 -13.34 16.88
CA LEU A 137 18.09 -14.72 17.02
C LEU A 137 19.60 -14.81 17.35
N SER A 138 20.36 -13.72 17.14
CA SER A 138 21.81 -13.67 17.39
C SER A 138 22.19 -13.18 18.79
N ARG A 139 21.27 -12.67 19.60
CA ARG A 139 21.57 -12.24 20.98
C ARG A 139 21.65 -13.46 21.92
N LYS A 140 22.86 -13.71 22.46
CA LYS A 140 23.07 -14.66 23.57
C LYS A 140 22.28 -14.19 24.81
N GLY A 141 21.48 -15.08 25.38
CA GLY A 141 20.70 -14.80 26.59
C GLY A 141 21.56 -14.24 27.72
N GLY A 142 21.06 -13.20 28.41
CA GLY A 142 21.67 -12.70 29.64
C GLY A 142 21.61 -11.20 29.88
N THR A 143 21.22 -10.37 28.92
CA THR A 143 21.04 -8.92 29.11
C THR A 143 19.73 -8.45 28.49
N GLU A 144 18.61 -8.88 29.06
CA GLU A 144 17.27 -8.53 28.55
C GLU A 144 16.78 -7.25 29.23
N ILE A 145 16.45 -6.23 28.43
CA ILE A 145 15.57 -5.13 28.83
C ILE A 145 14.17 -5.54 28.40
N GLU A 146 13.18 -5.41 29.28
CA GLU A 146 11.79 -5.84 29.09
C GLU A 146 11.14 -5.36 27.77
N TYR A 147 11.57 -4.18 27.28
CA TYR A 147 11.19 -3.60 26.00
C TYR A 147 11.63 -4.42 24.77
N ASP A 148 12.76 -5.12 24.88
CA ASP A 148 13.37 -5.90 23.81
C ASP A 148 12.67 -7.26 23.65
N LEU A 149 12.01 -7.78 24.70
CA LEU A 149 11.27 -9.04 24.63
C LEU A 149 9.87 -8.88 24.01
N ALA A 150 9.19 -7.76 24.28
CA ALA A 150 7.88 -7.47 23.70
C ALA A 150 7.92 -7.35 22.17
N ALA A 151 8.93 -6.64 21.65
CA ALA A 151 9.13 -6.51 20.21
C ALA A 151 9.51 -7.87 19.53
N ARG A 152 10.13 -8.79 20.28
CA ARG A 152 10.51 -10.15 19.80
C ARG A 152 9.32 -11.10 19.68
N VAL A 153 8.24 -10.84 20.44
CA VAL A 153 7.01 -11.63 20.39
C VAL A 153 6.07 -11.11 19.30
N GLU A 154 6.16 -9.83 18.94
CA GLU A 154 5.29 -9.21 17.93
C GLU A 154 5.66 -9.60 16.49
N GLN A 155 6.91 -9.90 16.15
CA GLN A 155 7.31 -10.20 14.76
C GLN A 155 7.39 -11.70 14.46
N ARG A 156 6.25 -12.27 14.06
CA ARG A 156 6.24 -13.57 13.36
C ARG A 156 6.88 -13.40 11.98
N LEU A 157 7.54 -14.45 11.47
CA LEU A 157 8.05 -14.45 10.10
C LEU A 157 6.84 -14.20 9.17
N PHE A 158 6.84 -13.09 8.44
CA PHE A 158 5.72 -12.62 7.59
C PHE A 158 4.49 -12.01 8.30
N SER A 159 4.70 -11.17 9.32
CA SER A 159 3.68 -10.24 9.83
C SER A 159 3.84 -8.82 9.27
N ILE A 160 2.73 -8.08 9.16
CA ILE A 160 2.61 -6.68 8.72
C ILE A 160 1.55 -5.95 9.56
N CYS A 161 1.44 -4.62 9.45
CA CYS A 161 0.40 -3.82 10.12
C CYS A 161 0.29 -4.10 11.63
N HIS A 162 1.44 -4.04 12.31
CA HIS A 162 1.52 -4.27 13.75
C HIS A 162 0.70 -3.25 14.55
N ASP A 163 -0.08 -3.76 15.50
CA ASP A 163 -0.89 -3.02 16.45
C ASP A 163 -0.36 -3.26 17.87
N ARG A 164 0.30 -2.24 18.42
CA ARG A 164 0.97 -2.30 19.71
C ARG A 164 -0.02 -2.37 20.87
N THR A 165 -1.14 -1.65 20.80
CA THR A 165 -2.12 -1.64 21.91
C THR A 165 -2.83 -2.97 22.03
N SER A 166 -3.09 -3.63 20.91
CA SER A 166 -3.74 -4.94 20.84
C SER A 166 -2.75 -6.08 21.00
N GLY A 167 -1.45 -5.85 20.74
CA GLY A 167 -0.41 -6.87 20.76
C GLY A 167 -0.59 -7.88 19.61
N ASP A 168 -1.05 -7.40 18.46
CA ASP A 168 -1.45 -8.21 17.31
C ASP A 168 -0.86 -7.65 16.00
N ALA A 169 -0.86 -8.45 14.95
CA ALA A 169 -0.40 -8.05 13.63
C ALA A 169 -1.07 -8.91 12.55
N LEU A 170 -1.26 -8.33 11.37
CA LEU A 170 -1.73 -9.09 10.22
C LEU A 170 -0.66 -10.08 9.78
N GLU A 171 -0.99 -11.36 9.75
CA GLU A 171 -0.15 -12.34 9.09
C GLU A 171 -0.40 -12.28 7.57
N THR A 172 0.67 -12.30 6.76
CA THR A 172 0.52 -12.13 5.30
C THR A 172 -0.39 -13.16 4.63
N HIS A 173 -0.58 -14.35 5.22
CA HIS A 173 -1.50 -15.35 4.72
C HIS A 173 -2.99 -14.91 4.85
N GLU A 174 -3.29 -13.99 5.78
CA GLU A 174 -4.62 -13.44 5.99
C GLU A 174 -5.03 -12.45 4.89
N LEU A 175 -4.06 -11.90 4.14
CA LEU A 175 -4.32 -11.03 2.99
C LEU A 175 -5.25 -11.69 1.97
N ARG A 176 -5.11 -13.00 1.74
CA ARG A 176 -6.00 -13.74 0.83
C ARG A 176 -7.46 -13.60 1.23
N ALA A 177 -7.80 -13.87 2.49
CA ALA A 177 -9.16 -13.78 2.99
C ALA A 177 -9.72 -12.34 2.92
N ILE A 178 -8.88 -11.34 3.19
CA ILE A 178 -9.25 -9.92 3.07
C ILE A 178 -9.63 -9.58 1.62
N LEU A 179 -8.79 -9.97 0.66
CA LEU A 179 -9.00 -9.66 -0.76
C LEU A 179 -10.12 -10.52 -1.37
N GLU A 180 -10.31 -11.77 -0.95
CA GLU A 180 -11.46 -12.61 -1.32
C GLU A 180 -12.78 -11.94 -0.93
N SER A 181 -12.86 -11.40 0.29
CA SER A 181 -14.04 -10.67 0.76
C SER A 181 -14.33 -9.42 -0.10
N LEU A 182 -13.30 -8.67 -0.50
CA LEU A 182 -13.47 -7.50 -1.34
C LEU A 182 -13.85 -7.87 -2.79
N THR A 183 -13.20 -8.87 -3.37
CA THR A 183 -13.47 -9.34 -4.74
C THR A 183 -14.85 -9.96 -4.88
N GLU A 184 -15.33 -10.70 -3.86
CA GLU A 184 -16.72 -11.18 -3.78
C GLU A 184 -17.71 -10.01 -3.90
N LYS A 185 -17.47 -8.91 -3.17
CA LYS A 185 -18.33 -7.72 -3.19
C LYS A 185 -18.23 -6.97 -4.52
N LEU A 186 -17.06 -6.91 -5.14
CA LEU A 186 -16.82 -6.26 -6.44
C LEU A 186 -17.32 -7.09 -7.63
N GLY A 187 -17.39 -8.41 -7.50
CA GLY A 187 -17.66 -9.34 -8.60
C GLY A 187 -16.52 -9.44 -9.63
N ARG A 188 -15.32 -8.95 -9.29
CA ARG A 188 -14.12 -8.95 -10.15
C ARG A 188 -12.84 -8.81 -9.32
N PRO A 189 -11.66 -9.14 -9.89
CA PRO A 189 -10.37 -8.88 -9.25
C PRO A 189 -10.15 -7.39 -8.98
N ILE A 190 -9.43 -7.08 -7.90
CA ILE A 190 -8.98 -5.74 -7.54
C ILE A 190 -7.97 -5.25 -8.58
N ASP A 191 -8.05 -4.00 -8.99
CA ASP A 191 -7.17 -3.47 -10.03
C ASP A 191 -5.73 -3.36 -9.54
N LEU A 192 -5.52 -2.83 -8.34
CA LEU A 192 -4.18 -2.60 -7.80
C LEU A 192 -4.15 -2.78 -6.28
N VAL A 193 -3.19 -3.56 -5.79
CA VAL A 193 -2.85 -3.66 -4.38
C VAL A 193 -1.45 -3.08 -4.17
N CYS A 194 -1.29 -2.21 -3.19
CA CYS A 194 -0.03 -1.58 -2.82
C CYS A 194 0.29 -1.91 -1.35
N LEU A 195 1.52 -2.34 -1.10
CA LEU A 195 2.07 -2.54 0.23
C LEU A 195 3.15 -1.48 0.45
N ASP A 196 2.75 -0.34 1.01
CA ASP A 196 3.65 0.75 1.42
C ASP A 196 4.26 0.41 2.77
N MET A 197 5.18 -0.55 2.73
CA MET A 197 5.82 -1.09 3.92
C MET A 197 7.13 -1.78 3.55
N GLY A 198 8.00 -1.96 4.54
CA GLY A 198 9.31 -2.59 4.35
C GLY A 198 9.21 -4.06 3.95
N ALA A 199 10.04 -4.45 2.97
CA ALA A 199 10.29 -5.83 2.53
C ALA A 199 9.03 -6.69 2.32
N ALA A 200 8.03 -6.19 1.61
CA ALA A 200 6.82 -6.93 1.30
C ALA A 200 6.79 -7.53 -0.13
N ALA A 201 7.83 -7.31 -0.93
CA ALA A 201 7.93 -7.82 -2.30
C ALA A 201 8.41 -9.29 -2.38
N PHE A 202 7.70 -10.19 -1.71
CA PHE A 202 7.92 -11.64 -1.73
C PHE A 202 7.00 -12.33 -2.74
N VAL A 203 7.50 -13.39 -3.40
CA VAL A 203 6.69 -14.18 -4.34
C VAL A 203 5.54 -14.89 -3.61
N GLU A 204 5.77 -15.31 -2.38
CA GLU A 204 4.79 -15.96 -1.50
C GLU A 204 3.62 -15.03 -1.18
N ILE A 205 3.90 -13.75 -0.94
CA ILE A 205 2.88 -12.71 -0.71
C ILE A 205 2.12 -12.43 -2.02
N ALA A 206 2.84 -12.29 -3.13
CA ALA A 206 2.21 -12.08 -4.44
C ALA A 206 1.27 -13.25 -4.81
N TYR A 207 1.67 -14.48 -4.49
CA TYR A 207 0.88 -15.70 -4.73
C TYR A 207 -0.41 -15.75 -3.90
N GLN A 208 -0.46 -15.13 -2.71
CA GLN A 208 -1.71 -14.99 -1.95
C GLN A 208 -2.77 -14.17 -2.71
N MET A 209 -2.34 -13.32 -3.64
CA MET A 209 -3.21 -12.39 -4.38
C MET A 209 -3.55 -12.89 -5.80
N GLU A 210 -3.05 -14.07 -6.19
CA GLU A 210 -3.31 -14.64 -7.52
C GLU A 210 -4.82 -14.82 -7.74
N GLY A 211 -5.31 -14.31 -8.87
CA GLY A 211 -6.73 -14.31 -9.23
C GLY A 211 -7.58 -13.29 -8.47
N LEU A 212 -7.05 -12.65 -7.43
CA LEU A 212 -7.76 -11.68 -6.59
C LEU A 212 -7.39 -10.23 -6.92
N ALA A 213 -6.20 -9.98 -7.43
CA ALA A 213 -5.75 -8.68 -7.90
C ALA A 213 -5.01 -8.77 -9.25
N GLN A 214 -4.97 -7.67 -10.02
CA GLN A 214 -4.24 -7.63 -11.29
C GLN A 214 -2.76 -7.30 -11.10
N VAL A 215 -2.45 -6.33 -10.22
CA VAL A 215 -1.10 -5.84 -9.99
C VAL A 215 -0.84 -5.66 -8.49
N LEU A 216 0.36 -6.05 -8.05
CA LEU A 216 0.88 -5.74 -6.71
C LEU A 216 2.04 -4.74 -6.84
N VAL A 217 2.06 -3.69 -6.02
CA VAL A 217 3.23 -2.81 -5.86
C VAL A 217 3.77 -2.96 -4.45
N ALA A 218 5.04 -3.34 -4.33
CA ALA A 218 5.67 -3.59 -3.03
C ALA A 218 7.19 -3.37 -3.07
N SER A 219 7.78 -3.12 -1.90
CA SER A 219 9.23 -2.90 -1.75
C SER A 219 9.98 -4.19 -1.40
N GLN A 220 11.13 -4.42 -2.04
CA GLN A 220 12.04 -5.54 -1.72
C GLN A 220 12.87 -5.26 -0.46
N ARG A 221 13.07 -3.98 -0.12
CA ARG A 221 13.86 -3.54 1.04
C ARG A 221 13.02 -2.69 1.98
N PHE A 222 13.64 -2.21 3.04
CA PHE A 222 13.06 -1.15 3.86
C PHE A 222 12.66 0.04 3.00
N VAL A 223 11.50 0.60 3.32
CA VAL A 223 11.10 1.93 2.87
C VAL A 223 11.48 2.87 4.02
N PRO A 224 12.04 4.06 3.75
CA PRO A 224 12.26 5.06 4.80
C PRO A 224 10.97 5.36 5.56
N ASP A 225 11.07 5.71 6.85
CA ASP A 225 9.91 5.87 7.72
C ASP A 225 8.90 6.91 7.21
N ASN A 226 9.33 7.85 6.35
CA ASN A 226 8.50 8.86 5.72
C ASN A 226 7.55 8.31 4.63
N GLY A 227 7.59 7.01 4.32
CA GLY A 227 6.60 6.35 3.45
C GLY A 227 6.65 6.78 1.97
N TRP A 228 5.53 6.67 1.27
CA TRP A 228 5.40 7.13 -0.11
C TRP A 228 4.89 8.58 -0.19
N PRO A 229 5.28 9.37 -1.21
CA PRO A 229 4.81 10.75 -1.38
C PRO A 229 3.36 10.79 -1.88
N TYR A 230 2.38 10.65 -0.98
CA TYR A 230 0.97 10.45 -1.32
C TYR A 230 0.36 11.63 -2.08
N ASP A 231 0.76 12.86 -1.76
CA ASP A 231 0.29 14.05 -2.46
C ASP A 231 0.68 14.04 -3.95
N LYS A 232 1.94 13.66 -4.25
CA LYS A 232 2.46 13.51 -5.61
C LYS A 232 1.79 12.34 -6.32
N ILE A 233 1.64 11.19 -5.66
CA ILE A 233 0.99 10.00 -6.22
C ILE A 233 -0.44 10.33 -6.63
N LEU A 234 -1.24 10.89 -5.73
CA LEU A 234 -2.65 11.20 -5.96
C LEU A 234 -2.81 12.26 -7.06
N THR A 235 -2.00 13.33 -7.03
CA THR A 235 -2.05 14.40 -8.04
C THR A 235 -1.68 13.89 -9.42
N ARG A 236 -0.55 13.17 -9.57
CA ARG A 236 -0.13 12.59 -10.86
C ARG A 236 -1.12 11.54 -11.37
N SER A 237 -1.72 10.75 -10.48
CA SER A 237 -2.75 9.78 -10.83
C SER A 237 -3.98 10.48 -11.42
N GLN A 238 -4.47 11.55 -10.78
CA GLN A 238 -5.61 12.32 -11.28
C GLN A 238 -5.33 12.93 -12.65
N GLU A 239 -4.16 13.53 -12.86
CA GLU A 239 -3.78 14.08 -14.17
C GLU A 239 -3.75 13.02 -15.28
N ARG A 240 -3.35 11.80 -14.92
CA ARG A 240 -3.22 10.68 -15.86
C ARG A 240 -4.57 10.08 -16.20
N VAL A 241 -5.42 9.85 -15.19
CA VAL A 241 -6.78 9.34 -15.34
C VAL A 241 -7.63 10.28 -16.19
N ALA A 242 -7.55 11.60 -15.95
CA ALA A 242 -8.29 12.61 -16.71
C ALA A 242 -7.93 12.65 -18.21
N LYS A 243 -6.72 12.19 -18.58
CA LYS A 243 -6.25 12.25 -19.97
C LYS A 243 -6.60 11.00 -20.79
N ASN A 244 -6.53 9.79 -20.21
CA ASN A 244 -6.43 8.56 -21.02
C ASN A 244 -7.14 7.30 -20.49
N SER A 245 -8.06 7.35 -19.51
CA SER A 245 -8.66 6.12 -18.92
C SER A 245 -7.59 5.05 -18.59
N THR A 246 -6.70 5.42 -17.66
CA THR A 246 -5.47 4.70 -17.34
C THR A 246 -5.71 3.29 -16.85
N GLY A 247 -4.92 2.32 -17.33
CA GLY A 247 -4.82 0.91 -16.90
C GLY A 247 -4.36 0.71 -15.45
N ALA A 248 -4.59 -0.47 -14.85
CA ALA A 248 -3.98 -0.83 -13.55
C ALA A 248 -2.45 -0.87 -13.63
N GLN A 249 -1.90 -1.45 -14.70
CA GLN A 249 -0.47 -1.55 -14.95
C GLN A 249 0.18 -0.17 -15.15
N GLU A 250 -0.51 0.72 -15.85
CA GLU A 250 -0.04 2.09 -16.10
C GLU A 250 -0.06 2.93 -14.81
N LEU A 251 -1.08 2.75 -13.97
CA LEU A 251 -1.17 3.42 -12.67
C LEU A 251 -0.10 2.89 -11.71
N ALA A 252 0.09 1.57 -11.66
CA ALA A 252 1.16 0.95 -10.88
C ALA A 252 2.55 1.45 -11.29
N ARG A 253 2.80 1.54 -12.61
CA ARG A 253 4.04 2.12 -13.14
C ARG A 253 4.22 3.57 -12.72
N LEU A 254 3.15 4.38 -12.80
CA LEU A 254 3.18 5.77 -12.37
C LEU A 254 3.52 5.90 -10.88
N ILE A 255 2.97 5.03 -10.03
CA ILE A 255 3.28 5.01 -8.60
C ILE A 255 4.76 4.67 -8.39
N VAL A 256 5.26 3.61 -9.02
CA VAL A 256 6.67 3.22 -8.91
C VAL A 256 7.61 4.35 -9.36
N GLU A 257 7.33 4.97 -10.52
CA GLU A 257 8.10 6.10 -11.02
C GLU A 257 8.04 7.31 -10.06
N THR A 258 6.86 7.60 -9.48
CA THR A 258 6.69 8.73 -8.56
C THR A 258 7.45 8.55 -7.25
N VAL A 259 7.43 7.35 -6.67
CA VAL A 259 8.20 7.05 -5.46
C VAL A 259 9.70 7.11 -5.76
N ALA A 260 10.14 6.51 -6.87
CA ALA A 260 11.56 6.54 -7.27
C ALA A 260 12.06 7.97 -7.53
N ASP A 261 11.28 8.80 -8.23
CA ASP A 261 11.62 10.20 -8.50
C ASP A 261 11.74 11.02 -7.21
N HIS A 262 10.84 10.81 -6.24
CA HIS A 262 10.86 11.50 -4.96
C HIS A 262 12.12 11.20 -4.16
N TYR A 263 12.46 9.92 -3.97
CA TYR A 263 13.64 9.53 -3.20
C TYR A 263 14.94 9.90 -3.93
N LYS A 264 14.99 9.80 -5.27
CA LYS A 264 16.17 10.26 -6.02
C LYS A 264 16.42 11.77 -5.91
N GLY A 265 15.36 12.57 -5.78
CA GLY A 265 15.45 14.02 -5.72
C GLY A 265 15.66 14.55 -4.29
N ASP A 266 14.71 14.23 -3.41
CA ASP A 266 14.60 14.84 -2.08
C ASP A 266 15.48 14.11 -1.04
N TYR A 267 15.80 12.84 -1.27
CA TYR A 267 16.53 11.97 -0.32
C TYR A 267 17.55 11.05 -1.03
N PRO A 268 18.55 11.60 -1.75
CA PRO A 268 19.41 10.82 -2.65
C PRO A 268 20.26 9.73 -1.97
N GLU A 269 20.42 9.80 -0.65
CA GLU A 269 21.13 8.80 0.17
C GLU A 269 20.25 7.59 0.53
N ASP A 270 18.92 7.70 0.38
CA ASP A 270 17.98 6.64 0.72
C ASP A 270 17.79 5.68 -0.47
N ASP A 271 18.08 4.39 -0.23
CA ASP A 271 17.94 3.33 -1.25
C ASP A 271 16.53 2.70 -1.21
N VAL A 272 15.65 3.14 -2.11
CA VAL A 272 14.30 2.57 -2.26
C VAL A 272 14.24 1.58 -3.43
N ARG A 273 13.78 0.35 -3.15
CA ARG A 273 13.68 -0.76 -4.12
C ARG A 273 12.24 -1.22 -4.29
N LEU A 274 11.49 -0.49 -5.12
CA LEU A 274 10.07 -0.73 -5.37
C LEU A 274 9.82 -1.39 -6.73
N ALA A 275 8.88 -2.33 -6.80
CA ALA A 275 8.51 -3.01 -8.04
C ALA A 275 6.98 -3.19 -8.17
N ALA A 276 6.52 -3.32 -9.42
CA ALA A 276 5.15 -3.69 -9.76
C ALA A 276 5.12 -5.11 -10.37
N PHE A 277 4.35 -6.01 -9.76
CA PHE A 277 4.19 -7.40 -10.17
C PHE A 277 2.90 -7.57 -10.96
N ASN A 278 3.01 -8.05 -12.19
CA ASN A 278 1.83 -8.50 -12.95
C ASN A 278 1.40 -9.87 -12.41
N LEU A 279 0.32 -9.92 -11.65
CA LEU A 279 -0.12 -11.15 -10.97
C LEU A 279 -0.64 -12.20 -11.94
N ALA A 280 -1.08 -11.81 -13.14
CA ALA A 280 -1.45 -12.76 -14.19
C ALA A 280 -0.26 -13.56 -14.74
N ALA A 281 0.98 -13.12 -14.50
CA ALA A 281 2.19 -13.83 -14.91
C ALA A 281 2.78 -14.73 -13.81
N LEU A 282 2.17 -14.75 -12.61
CA LEU A 282 2.67 -15.57 -11.49
C LEU A 282 2.56 -17.06 -11.78
N GLU A 283 1.52 -17.51 -12.48
CA GLU A 283 1.35 -18.91 -12.83
C GLU A 283 2.50 -19.43 -13.71
N ASP A 284 2.98 -18.63 -14.66
CA ASP A 284 4.12 -19.01 -15.49
C ASP A 284 5.42 -19.03 -14.68
N ALA A 285 5.59 -18.08 -13.75
CA ALA A 285 6.75 -18.03 -12.86
C ALA A 285 6.77 -19.21 -11.87
N SER A 286 5.63 -19.58 -11.29
CA SER A 286 5.51 -20.73 -10.39
C SER A 286 5.79 -22.03 -11.12
N ARG A 287 5.26 -22.22 -12.33
CA ARG A 287 5.59 -23.40 -13.17
C ARG A 287 7.08 -23.50 -13.49
N ALA A 288 7.75 -22.38 -13.76
CA ALA A 288 9.20 -22.37 -13.99
C ALA A 288 9.98 -22.74 -12.72
N LEU A 289 9.56 -22.21 -11.56
CA LEU A 289 10.15 -22.54 -10.26
C LEU A 289 9.95 -24.01 -9.89
N ASP A 290 8.75 -24.56 -10.12
CA ASP A 290 8.44 -25.98 -9.92
C ASP A 290 9.33 -26.87 -10.79
N THR A 291 9.51 -26.49 -12.05
CA THR A 291 10.38 -27.22 -12.98
C THR A 291 11.83 -27.23 -12.48
N LEU A 292 12.33 -26.08 -12.00
CA LEU A 292 13.65 -25.98 -11.39
C LEU A 292 13.75 -26.82 -10.12
N ALA A 293 12.75 -26.75 -9.24
CA ALA A 293 12.72 -27.51 -7.99
C ALA A 293 12.73 -29.02 -8.26
N LEU A 294 11.95 -29.51 -9.22
CA LEU A 294 11.93 -30.90 -9.64
C LEU A 294 13.29 -31.34 -10.22
N ALA A 295 13.91 -30.52 -11.07
CA ALA A 295 15.23 -30.80 -11.62
C ALA A 295 16.31 -30.89 -10.52
N LEU A 296 16.26 -29.98 -9.54
CA LEU A 296 17.14 -30.01 -8.38
C LEU A 296 16.88 -31.27 -7.55
N MET A 297 15.63 -31.59 -7.19
CA MET A 297 15.29 -32.79 -6.43
C MET A 297 15.76 -34.08 -7.09
N GLN A 298 15.71 -34.17 -8.43
CA GLN A 298 16.20 -35.31 -9.18
C GLN A 298 17.72 -35.42 -9.20
N SER A 299 18.43 -34.28 -9.15
CA SER A 299 19.88 -34.22 -9.36
C SER A 299 20.69 -34.12 -8.07
N LEU A 300 20.09 -33.64 -6.97
CA LEU A 300 20.78 -33.44 -5.69
C LEU A 300 21.21 -34.75 -4.98
N GLY A 301 20.76 -35.91 -5.48
CA GLY A 301 21.33 -37.20 -5.08
C GLY A 301 22.75 -37.45 -5.60
N ASP A 302 23.20 -36.72 -6.63
CA ASP A 302 24.58 -36.72 -7.10
C ASP A 302 25.42 -35.73 -6.27
N TRP A 303 26.44 -36.24 -5.60
CA TRP A 303 27.35 -35.44 -4.78
C TRP A 303 27.99 -34.28 -5.54
N HIS A 304 28.33 -34.42 -6.83
CA HIS A 304 28.95 -33.34 -7.59
C HIS A 304 27.97 -32.19 -7.84
N VAL A 305 26.69 -32.51 -8.08
CA VAL A 305 25.64 -31.51 -8.26
C VAL A 305 25.34 -30.83 -6.93
N LEU A 306 25.21 -31.60 -5.85
CA LEU A 306 25.02 -31.06 -4.51
C LEU A 306 26.18 -30.13 -4.11
N ASP A 307 27.43 -30.55 -4.30
CA ASP A 307 28.63 -29.75 -4.01
C ASP A 307 28.66 -28.46 -4.86
N ALA A 308 28.31 -28.54 -6.15
CA ALA A 308 28.24 -27.36 -7.02
C ALA A 308 27.13 -26.37 -6.58
N VAL A 309 25.96 -26.87 -6.20
CA VAL A 309 24.85 -26.03 -5.69
C VAL A 309 25.24 -25.38 -4.36
N CYS A 310 25.84 -26.13 -3.43
CA CYS A 310 26.33 -25.59 -2.16
C CYS A 310 27.38 -24.49 -2.38
N LYS A 311 28.33 -24.68 -3.30
CA LYS A 311 29.31 -23.65 -3.67
C LYS A 311 28.70 -22.42 -4.33
N ALA A 312 27.65 -22.61 -5.14
CA ALA A 312 26.91 -21.49 -5.71
C ALA A 312 26.08 -20.72 -4.67
N ALA A 313 25.68 -21.40 -3.58
CA ALA A 313 24.95 -20.82 -2.46
C ALA A 313 25.85 -20.18 -1.39
N GLU A 314 27.17 -20.44 -1.41
CA GLU A 314 28.12 -19.64 -0.63
C GLU A 314 27.97 -18.18 -1.06
N PRO A 315 27.90 -17.23 -0.11
CA PRO A 315 27.74 -15.83 -0.45
C PRO A 315 28.88 -15.43 -1.39
N LEU A 316 28.53 -15.13 -2.64
CA LEU A 316 29.40 -14.42 -3.56
C LEU A 316 29.93 -13.23 -2.78
N GLN A 317 31.21 -13.28 -2.39
CA GLN A 317 31.90 -12.12 -1.85
C GLN A 317 31.76 -11.05 -2.91
N TRP A 318 30.86 -10.11 -2.69
CA TRP A 318 30.66 -9.01 -3.62
C TRP A 318 32.02 -8.35 -3.79
N ILE A 319 32.50 -8.27 -5.03
CA ILE A 319 33.69 -7.48 -5.34
C ILE A 319 33.30 -6.04 -4.98
N LYS A 320 33.70 -5.59 -3.78
CA LYS A 320 33.69 -4.19 -3.44
C LYS A 320 34.84 -3.58 -4.23
N ALA A 321 34.50 -2.80 -5.26
CA ALA A 321 35.45 -1.81 -5.74
C ALA A 321 35.62 -0.81 -4.60
N GLU A 322 36.71 -0.94 -3.85
CA GLU A 322 37.16 0.13 -2.96
C GLU A 322 37.35 1.37 -3.85
N LEU A 323 36.53 2.40 -3.61
CA LEU A 323 36.82 3.72 -4.16
C LEU A 323 38.20 4.11 -3.63
N PRO A 324 39.14 4.53 -4.49
CA PRO A 324 40.47 4.92 -4.04
C PRO A 324 40.32 5.98 -2.94
N GLU A 325 40.92 5.72 -1.79
CA GLU A 325 41.07 6.73 -0.75
C GLU A 325 41.72 7.95 -1.39
N ASP A 326 41.10 9.11 -1.15
CA ASP A 326 41.56 10.41 -1.60
C ASP A 326 42.94 10.71 -1.01
N GLN A 327 43.98 10.28 -1.72
CA GLN A 327 45.34 10.71 -1.47
C GLN A 327 45.50 12.11 -2.06
N THR A 328 45.13 13.15 -1.31
CA THR A 328 45.93 14.37 -1.16
C THR A 328 45.29 15.32 -0.14
N ALA A 329 45.63 15.12 1.13
CA ALA A 329 45.86 16.23 2.03
C ALA A 329 47.36 16.54 2.00
N GLU A 330 47.74 17.64 1.36
CA GLU A 330 48.88 18.48 1.71
C GLU A 330 48.38 19.90 1.95
#